data_AF-A0A382FAB0-F1
#
_entry.id   AF-A0A382FAB0-F1
#
_cell.length_a   1.000
_cell.length_b   1.000
_cell.length_c   1.000
_cell.angle_alpha   90.00
_cell.angle_beta   90.00
_cell.angle_gamma   90.00
#
_symmetry.space_group_name_H-M   'P 1'
#
loop_
_entity.id
_entity.type
_entity.pdbx_description
1 polymer ?
#
loop_
_entity_poly.entity_id
_entity_poly.type
_entity_poly.pdbx_seq_one_letter_code
_entity_poly.pdbx_strand_id
1 'polypeptide(L)'
;MRSFILIFILSIDLSAQNVKQSIETVFNAFTEVKTNNHHLTPYLLEIAKNGQNIDYGDKKKLEEVGFNFNSQLVTRGGSKRSESAGLDKFIDSGHFRLHYTTSGFHAIDTKDQNNNLLPDYIESVIEIFDYVSNMLHDQMGYTKPPGDGYYSTSRDKGGSDHYDIYIRSIPSKYYGYVQPEEYAQGKGDNEKSESRVEKNAFTSYMAIRNNYKNFVLEELENIKVTAAHEYYHAIQFGYDGWEKPWLLESSAIWMEEEIFDEINDCYQYMEDWFKYPHRSLDESGFHWYGSFIFFEYIEQHMGGTNAIRKIVEASTRSNSREKDGSHLAIEEALKTIGYSFQQALNGMSVANQIMSSTGTEEFSYEEAQDYPVNGPTILETINFQIGNQDTVKSTRLSRFGSQYVRIVSQKPVSVNLYNKSG
;
A
#
# COMPACT_ATOMS: atom_id res chain seq x y z
N MET A 1 -49.68 18.32 18.83
CA MET A 1 -48.44 17.62 19.26
C MET A 1 -47.47 17.62 18.09
N ARG A 2 -46.31 18.28 18.23
CA ARG A 2 -45.24 18.26 17.22
C ARG A 2 -44.42 16.99 17.45
N SER A 3 -44.46 16.04 16.51
CA SER A 3 -43.56 14.88 16.53
C SER A 3 -42.16 15.33 16.14
N PHE A 4 -41.23 15.27 17.09
CA PHE A 4 -39.80 15.29 16.81
C PHE A 4 -39.41 13.91 16.26
N ILE A 5 -38.93 13.87 15.02
CA ILE A 5 -38.24 12.70 14.48
C ILE A 5 -36.82 12.77 15.03
N LEU A 6 -36.50 11.88 15.97
CA LEU A 6 -35.13 11.64 16.40
C LEU A 6 -34.42 10.89 15.26
N ILE A 7 -33.53 11.57 14.55
CA ILE A 7 -32.57 10.91 13.65
C ILE A 7 -31.45 10.40 14.56
N PHE A 8 -31.49 9.11 14.88
CA PHE A 8 -30.31 8.43 15.42
C PHE A 8 -29.28 8.36 14.29
N ILE A 9 -28.25 9.19 14.40
CA ILE A 9 -27.08 9.09 13.53
C ILE A 9 -26.29 7.87 14.01
N LEU A 10 -26.48 6.71 13.36
CA LEU A 10 -25.53 5.59 13.42
C LEU A 10 -24.24 6.02 12.69
N SER A 11 -23.36 6.75 13.38
CA SER A 11 -21.96 6.99 12.95
C SER A 11 -20.96 6.14 13.73
N ILE A 12 -21.44 5.39 14.72
CA ILE A 12 -20.67 4.38 15.44
C ILE A 12 -21.02 3.08 14.72
N ASP A 13 -20.11 2.53 13.90
CA ASP A 13 -19.93 1.07 13.73
C ASP A 13 -18.99 0.68 12.57
N LEU A 14 -18.69 1.54 11.59
CA LEU A 14 -17.76 1.14 10.51
C LEU A 14 -16.28 1.16 10.93
N SER A 15 -15.84 2.20 11.64
CA SER A 15 -14.44 2.30 12.12
C SER A 15 -14.12 1.26 13.19
N ALA A 16 -15.05 1.03 14.14
CA ALA A 16 -14.88 0.01 15.18
C ALA A 16 -14.80 -1.41 14.60
N GLN A 17 -15.57 -1.70 13.54
CA GLN A 17 -15.54 -2.98 12.84
C GLN A 17 -14.19 -3.21 12.13
N ASN A 18 -13.62 -2.17 11.50
CA ASN A 18 -12.32 -2.24 10.83
C ASN A 18 -11.16 -2.49 11.81
N VAL A 19 -11.17 -1.81 12.97
CA VAL A 19 -10.14 -2.00 13.99
C VAL A 19 -10.20 -3.40 14.59
N LYS A 20 -11.40 -3.92 14.86
CA LYS A 20 -11.57 -5.27 15.38
C LYS A 20 -11.05 -6.34 14.43
N GLN A 21 -11.34 -6.22 13.14
CA GLN A 21 -10.78 -7.12 12.12
C GLN A 21 -9.25 -7.04 12.09
N SER A 22 -8.70 -5.83 12.25
CA SER A 22 -7.25 -5.60 12.28
C SER A 22 -6.59 -6.25 13.48
N ILE A 23 -7.21 -6.11 14.67
CA ILE A 23 -6.75 -6.77 15.90
C ILE A 23 -6.72 -8.28 15.74
N GLU A 24 -7.80 -8.88 15.25
CA GLU A 24 -7.85 -10.34 15.04
C GLU A 24 -6.80 -10.79 14.02
N THR A 25 -6.62 -10.04 12.93
CA THR A 25 -5.62 -10.36 11.90
C THR A 25 -4.20 -10.32 12.46
N VAL A 26 -3.86 -9.25 13.19
CA VAL A 26 -2.53 -9.04 13.76
C VAL A 26 -2.25 -10.02 14.90
N PHE A 27 -3.22 -10.25 15.79
CA PHE A 27 -3.09 -11.22 16.85
C PHE A 27 -2.86 -12.62 16.30
N ASN A 28 -3.65 -13.05 15.31
CA ASN A 28 -3.49 -14.35 14.66
C ASN A 28 -2.14 -14.48 13.96
N ALA A 29 -1.65 -13.42 13.30
CA ALA A 29 -0.33 -13.41 12.69
C ALA A 29 0.77 -13.68 13.74
N PHE A 30 0.80 -12.91 14.83
CA PHE A 30 1.84 -13.04 15.85
C PHE A 30 1.68 -14.22 16.81
N THR A 31 0.56 -14.95 16.75
CA THR A 31 0.33 -16.20 17.51
C THR A 31 0.36 -17.45 16.64
N GLU A 32 0.86 -17.33 15.40
CA GLU A 32 1.03 -18.42 14.43
C GLU A 32 -0.27 -19.18 14.06
N VAL A 33 -1.42 -18.51 14.23
CA VAL A 33 -2.70 -19.01 13.72
C VAL A 33 -2.71 -18.81 12.21
N LYS A 34 -2.96 -19.89 11.44
CA LYS A 34 -2.97 -19.82 9.97
C LYS A 34 -4.01 -18.82 9.47
N THR A 35 -3.55 -17.78 8.75
CA THR A 35 -4.41 -16.81 8.06
C THR A 35 -4.24 -16.93 6.54
N ASN A 36 -5.18 -16.36 5.78
CA ASN A 36 -5.08 -16.20 4.32
C ASN A 36 -4.58 -14.80 3.93
N ASN A 37 -4.01 -14.07 4.88
CA ASN A 37 -3.55 -12.71 4.66
C ASN A 37 -2.07 -12.68 4.30
N HIS A 38 -1.68 -11.78 3.40
CA HIS A 38 -0.32 -11.67 2.88
C HIS A 38 0.33 -10.32 3.23
N HIS A 39 -0.46 -9.35 3.72
CA HIS A 39 -0.03 -7.98 4.00
C HIS A 39 -0.40 -7.58 5.42
N LEU A 40 0.57 -7.14 6.23
CA LEU A 40 0.32 -6.83 7.65
C LEU A 40 0.29 -5.32 7.93
N THR A 41 1.07 -4.54 7.18
CA THR A 41 1.18 -3.07 7.25
C THR A 41 -0.17 -2.34 7.35
N PRO A 42 -1.22 -2.64 6.54
CA PRO A 42 -2.48 -1.89 6.62
C PRO A 42 -3.23 -2.15 7.93
N TYR A 43 -3.10 -3.34 8.52
CA TYR A 43 -3.71 -3.68 9.80
C TYR A 43 -2.95 -3.07 10.98
N LEU A 44 -1.61 -3.03 10.91
CA LEU A 44 -0.77 -2.34 11.89
C LEU A 44 -1.07 -0.83 11.89
N LEU A 45 -1.24 -0.24 10.71
CA LEU A 45 -1.64 1.16 10.56
C LEU A 45 -3.01 1.44 11.16
N GLU A 46 -4.00 0.57 10.90
CA GLU A 46 -5.34 0.73 11.45
C GLU A 46 -5.35 0.65 12.99
N ILE A 47 -4.60 -0.29 13.57
CA ILE A 47 -4.40 -0.36 15.03
C ILE A 47 -3.70 0.90 15.54
N ALA A 48 -2.66 1.37 14.85
CA ALA A 48 -1.93 2.56 15.29
C ALA A 48 -2.82 3.80 15.39
N LYS A 49 -3.67 4.02 14.38
CA LYS A 49 -4.58 5.16 14.28
C LYS A 49 -5.73 5.09 15.29
N ASN A 50 -6.32 3.92 15.47
CA ASN A 50 -7.63 3.79 16.11
C ASN A 50 -7.65 2.86 17.35
N GLY A 51 -6.54 2.19 17.66
CA GLY A 51 -6.44 1.21 18.75
C GLY A 51 -6.57 1.79 20.17
N GLN A 52 -6.50 3.11 20.35
CA GLN A 52 -6.64 3.73 21.66
C GLN A 52 -8.04 3.52 22.28
N ASN A 53 -9.07 3.46 21.43
CA ASN A 53 -10.48 3.44 21.81
C ASN A 53 -11.14 2.06 21.67
N ILE A 54 -10.39 0.98 21.95
CA ILE A 54 -10.88 -0.40 21.89
C ILE A 54 -11.21 -0.94 23.30
N ASP A 55 -11.93 -2.05 23.37
CA ASP A 55 -12.31 -2.66 24.64
C ASP A 55 -11.11 -3.28 25.39
N TYR A 56 -11.29 -3.54 26.68
CA TYR A 56 -10.22 -4.04 27.53
C TYR A 56 -9.69 -5.42 27.10
N GLY A 57 -10.55 -6.30 26.59
CA GLY A 57 -10.14 -7.63 26.14
C GLY A 57 -9.26 -7.55 24.90
N ASP A 58 -9.64 -6.71 23.95
CA ASP A 58 -8.85 -6.44 22.75
C ASP A 58 -7.53 -5.73 23.07
N LYS A 59 -7.49 -4.82 24.06
CA LYS A 59 -6.21 -4.26 24.56
C LYS A 59 -5.30 -5.36 25.10
N LYS A 60 -5.84 -6.26 25.91
CA LYS A 60 -5.07 -7.38 26.48
C LYS A 60 -4.49 -8.31 25.42
N LYS A 61 -5.28 -8.65 24.39
CA LYS A 61 -4.80 -9.42 23.22
C LYS A 61 -3.61 -8.72 22.53
N LEU A 62 -3.70 -7.42 22.29
CA LEU A 62 -2.61 -6.68 21.66
C LEU A 62 -1.36 -6.59 22.56
N GLU A 63 -1.54 -6.40 23.87
CA GLU A 63 -0.42 -6.43 24.84
C GLU A 63 0.31 -7.77 24.83
N GLU A 64 -0.43 -8.90 24.72
CA GLU A 64 0.17 -10.25 24.66
C GLU A 64 1.12 -10.43 23.49
N VAL A 65 0.85 -9.77 22.37
CA VAL A 65 1.73 -9.83 21.19
C VAL A 65 2.77 -8.71 21.18
N GLY A 66 2.78 -7.79 22.14
CA GLY A 66 3.84 -6.78 22.29
C GLY A 66 3.45 -5.32 21.97
N PHE A 67 2.17 -5.02 21.80
CA PHE A 67 1.72 -3.64 21.70
C PHE A 67 1.72 -2.94 23.06
N ASN A 68 1.94 -1.63 23.03
CA ASN A 68 1.72 -0.74 24.17
C ASN A 68 0.80 0.42 23.77
N PHE A 69 0.19 1.04 24.79
CA PHE A 69 -0.82 2.10 24.64
C PHE A 69 -0.35 3.44 25.25
N ASN A 70 0.95 3.62 25.46
CA ASN A 70 1.50 4.76 26.20
C ASN A 70 1.71 6.01 25.33
N SER A 71 1.65 5.87 24.00
CA SER A 71 1.75 6.97 23.03
C SER A 71 0.40 7.27 22.37
N GLN A 72 0.30 8.39 21.64
CA GLN A 72 -0.94 8.71 20.91
C GLN A 72 -1.28 7.65 19.86
N LEU A 73 -0.28 7.15 19.12
CA LEU A 73 -0.43 6.00 18.25
C LEU A 73 -0.18 4.72 19.04
N VAL A 74 -0.98 3.69 18.79
CA VAL A 74 -0.75 2.34 19.35
C VAL A 74 0.37 1.68 18.56
N THR A 75 1.37 1.13 19.24
CA THR A 75 2.56 0.61 18.55
C THR A 75 3.16 -0.57 19.30
N ARG A 76 3.97 -1.36 18.59
CA ARG A 76 4.81 -2.44 19.15
C ARG A 76 6.17 -1.94 19.64
N GLY A 77 6.34 -0.62 19.71
CA GLY A 77 7.49 0.08 20.30
C GLY A 77 7.43 0.18 21.83
N GLY A 78 8.08 1.21 22.39
CA GLY A 78 8.13 1.47 23.83
C GLY A 78 9.56 1.52 24.35
N SER A 79 9.81 1.01 25.56
CA SER A 79 11.18 0.89 26.09
C SER A 79 12.04 -0.11 25.33
N LYS A 80 11.40 -1.01 24.58
CA LYS A 80 12.00 -1.93 23.63
C LYS A 80 11.01 -2.17 22.50
N ARG A 81 11.44 -2.08 21.25
CA ARG A 81 10.64 -2.54 20.10
C ARG A 81 10.52 -4.06 20.13
N SER A 82 9.33 -4.59 19.93
CA SER A 82 9.09 -6.04 19.93
C SER A 82 9.98 -6.77 18.92
N GLU A 83 10.26 -6.08 17.81
CA GLU A 83 11.04 -6.53 16.67
C GLU A 83 12.55 -6.65 16.99
N SER A 84 13.05 -5.99 18.04
CA SER A 84 14.44 -6.14 18.49
C SER A 84 14.66 -7.33 19.43
N ALA A 85 13.60 -8.00 19.88
CA ALA A 85 13.71 -9.16 20.76
C ALA A 85 14.41 -10.34 20.06
N GLY A 86 15.54 -10.78 20.63
CA GLY A 86 16.31 -11.93 20.13
C GLY A 86 17.33 -11.60 19.03
N LEU A 87 17.52 -10.32 18.70
CA LEU A 87 18.55 -9.85 17.78
C LEU A 87 19.74 -9.27 18.57
N ASP A 88 20.96 -9.63 18.18
CA ASP A 88 22.19 -9.32 18.92
C ASP A 88 23.29 -8.67 18.06
N LYS A 89 23.04 -8.52 16.76
CA LYS A 89 23.93 -7.88 15.80
C LYS A 89 23.21 -6.74 15.10
N PHE A 90 23.98 -5.75 14.68
CA PHE A 90 23.52 -4.71 13.76
C PHE A 90 24.64 -4.33 12.80
N ILE A 91 24.25 -3.77 11.65
CA ILE A 91 25.15 -3.14 10.69
C ILE A 91 24.47 -1.90 10.12
N ASP A 92 25.24 -0.82 9.97
CA ASP A 92 24.76 0.44 9.41
C ASP A 92 25.22 0.51 7.95
N SER A 93 24.30 0.80 7.02
CA SER A 93 24.62 1.11 5.62
C SER A 93 23.73 2.23 5.13
N GLY A 94 24.35 3.26 4.56
CA GLY A 94 23.62 4.42 4.04
C GLY A 94 22.70 5.05 5.10
N HIS A 95 21.39 5.01 4.83
CA HIS A 95 20.36 5.53 5.73
C HIS A 95 19.88 4.51 6.78
N PHE A 96 20.28 3.25 6.65
CA PHE A 96 19.67 2.12 7.34
C PHE A 96 20.54 1.57 8.45
N ARG A 97 19.88 1.07 9.49
CA ARG A 97 20.45 0.15 10.46
C ARG A 97 19.71 -1.18 10.37
N LEU A 98 20.45 -2.24 10.04
CA LEU A 98 19.91 -3.58 9.90
C LEU A 98 20.23 -4.38 11.15
N HIS A 99 19.21 -4.79 11.90
CA HIS A 99 19.32 -5.63 13.09
C HIS A 99 19.09 -7.09 12.73
N TYR A 100 19.94 -7.99 13.20
CA TYR A 100 19.85 -9.41 12.90
C TYR A 100 20.49 -10.28 14.00
N THR A 101 20.41 -11.60 13.84
CA THR A 101 21.19 -12.55 14.62
C THR A 101 21.61 -13.72 13.73
N THR A 102 22.69 -14.42 14.11
CA THR A 102 23.18 -15.63 13.43
C THR A 102 22.89 -16.89 14.24
N SER A 103 22.08 -16.80 15.29
CA SER A 103 21.77 -17.93 16.18
C SER A 103 20.33 -17.90 16.68
N GLY A 104 19.81 -19.05 17.09
CA GLY A 104 18.45 -19.17 17.60
C GLY A 104 17.36 -19.05 16.52
N PHE A 105 16.14 -18.75 16.95
CA PHE A 105 14.95 -18.79 16.10
C PHE A 105 14.93 -17.70 15.00
N HIS A 106 15.55 -16.55 15.25
CA HIS A 106 15.60 -15.44 14.30
C HIS A 106 16.85 -15.45 13.41
N ALA A 107 17.66 -16.51 13.47
CA ALA A 107 18.91 -16.60 12.73
C ALA A 107 18.72 -16.47 11.21
N ILE A 108 19.53 -15.65 10.57
CA ILE A 108 19.74 -15.67 9.12
C ILE A 108 20.63 -16.87 8.71
N ASP A 109 20.73 -17.14 7.41
CA ASP A 109 21.79 -18.02 6.91
C ASP A 109 23.17 -17.39 7.19
N THR A 110 24.13 -18.22 7.61
CA THR A 110 25.47 -17.81 8.04
C THR A 110 26.54 -18.05 6.98
N LYS A 111 26.13 -18.53 5.80
CA LYS A 111 27.05 -18.66 4.66
C LYS A 111 27.65 -17.32 4.29
N ASP A 112 28.96 -17.34 4.13
CA ASP A 112 29.81 -16.25 3.66
C ASP A 112 30.74 -16.89 2.62
N GLN A 113 30.36 -16.81 1.35
CA GLN A 113 31.08 -17.50 0.27
C GLN A 113 32.36 -16.75 -0.13
N ASN A 114 32.36 -15.43 0.03
CA ASN A 114 33.47 -14.56 -0.34
C ASN A 114 34.50 -14.39 0.80
N ASN A 115 34.20 -14.89 2.01
CA ASN A 115 34.98 -14.83 3.24
C ASN A 115 35.27 -13.39 3.71
N ASN A 116 34.33 -12.47 3.55
CA ASN A 116 34.46 -11.08 3.98
C ASN A 116 33.95 -10.81 5.42
N LEU A 117 33.55 -11.87 6.14
CA LEU A 117 33.04 -11.87 7.51
C LEU A 117 31.62 -11.31 7.66
N LEU A 118 30.88 -11.15 6.57
CA LEU A 118 29.47 -10.79 6.54
C LEU A 118 28.69 -11.90 5.81
N PRO A 119 27.57 -12.40 6.35
CA PRO A 119 26.80 -13.41 5.62
C PRO A 119 26.23 -12.86 4.32
N ASP A 120 26.27 -13.67 3.25
CA ASP A 120 25.83 -13.30 1.90
C ASP A 120 24.40 -12.72 1.91
N TYR A 121 23.53 -13.25 2.78
CA TYR A 121 22.15 -12.78 2.96
C TYR A 121 22.10 -11.30 3.39
N ILE A 122 22.95 -10.90 4.33
CA ILE A 122 23.00 -9.50 4.81
C ILE A 122 23.57 -8.59 3.73
N GLU A 123 24.57 -9.06 2.98
CA GLU A 123 25.12 -8.31 1.85
C GLU A 123 24.02 -8.01 0.81
N SER A 124 23.24 -9.03 0.42
CA SER A 124 22.13 -8.86 -0.53
C SER A 124 21.07 -7.90 -0.01
N VAL A 125 20.69 -7.98 1.27
CA VAL A 125 19.72 -7.04 1.86
C VAL A 125 20.28 -5.61 1.85
N ILE A 126 21.54 -5.41 2.22
CA ILE A 126 22.17 -4.08 2.20
C ILE A 126 22.16 -3.51 0.77
N GLU A 127 22.64 -4.28 -0.21
CA GLU A 127 22.71 -3.83 -1.61
C GLU A 127 21.33 -3.45 -2.15
N ILE A 128 20.30 -4.26 -1.87
CA ILE A 128 18.93 -3.99 -2.32
C ILE A 128 18.36 -2.74 -1.65
N PHE A 129 18.49 -2.59 -0.33
CA PHE A 129 17.94 -1.41 0.35
C PHE A 129 18.67 -0.13 -0.04
N ASP A 130 19.98 -0.16 -0.21
CA ASP A 130 20.74 0.99 -0.70
C ASP A 130 20.33 1.36 -2.13
N TYR A 131 20.11 0.38 -3.01
CA TYR A 131 19.56 0.59 -4.36
C TYR A 131 18.15 1.22 -4.31
N VAL A 132 17.21 0.61 -3.59
CA VAL A 132 15.83 1.09 -3.45
C VAL A 132 15.78 2.50 -2.88
N SER A 133 16.61 2.80 -1.89
CA SER A 133 16.73 4.15 -1.30
C SER A 133 17.25 5.17 -2.30
N ASN A 134 18.26 4.81 -3.11
CA ASN A 134 18.76 5.68 -4.19
C ASN A 134 17.69 5.94 -5.25
N MET A 135 16.96 4.89 -5.68
CA MET A 135 15.85 5.03 -6.64
C MET A 135 14.78 6.01 -6.10
N LEU A 136 14.28 5.77 -4.89
CA LEU A 136 13.19 6.55 -4.31
C LEU A 136 13.58 8.00 -4.02
N HIS A 137 14.78 8.25 -3.47
CA HIS A 137 15.16 9.58 -3.02
C HIS A 137 15.92 10.37 -4.07
N ASP A 138 16.89 9.77 -4.74
CA ASP A 138 17.80 10.50 -5.62
C ASP A 138 17.27 10.54 -7.06
N GLN A 139 16.58 9.49 -7.53
CA GLN A 139 16.01 9.45 -8.88
C GLN A 139 14.56 9.94 -8.92
N MET A 140 13.69 9.41 -8.06
CA MET A 140 12.27 9.75 -8.05
C MET A 140 11.95 11.01 -7.23
N GLY A 141 12.81 11.37 -6.27
CA GLY A 141 12.71 12.61 -5.49
C GLY A 141 11.77 12.56 -4.29
N TYR A 142 11.41 11.37 -3.79
CA TYR A 142 10.61 11.23 -2.57
C TYR A 142 11.39 11.71 -1.35
N THR A 143 10.70 12.31 -0.39
CA THR A 143 11.28 12.69 0.90
C THR A 143 11.50 11.47 1.78
N LYS A 144 12.65 11.44 2.47
CA LYS A 144 12.97 10.37 3.43
C LYS A 144 11.93 10.26 4.55
N PRO A 145 11.69 9.07 5.09
CA PRO A 145 10.84 8.91 6.26
C PRO A 145 11.40 9.72 7.44
N PRO A 146 10.54 10.20 8.35
CA PRO A 146 10.98 10.92 9.54
C PRO A 146 11.79 9.99 10.45
N GLY A 147 12.87 10.53 11.02
CA GLY A 147 13.74 9.81 11.95
C GLY A 147 13.18 9.78 13.38
N ASP A 148 13.62 8.80 14.15
CA ASP A 148 13.25 8.59 15.56
C ASP A 148 14.23 9.23 16.55
N GLY A 149 15.24 9.96 16.07
CA GLY A 149 16.34 10.49 16.88
C GLY A 149 15.90 11.41 18.03
N TYR A 150 14.71 12.01 17.92
CA TYR A 150 14.09 12.89 18.93
C TYR A 150 13.42 12.13 20.09
N TYR A 151 13.29 10.80 20.00
CA TYR A 151 12.69 9.99 21.04
C TYR A 151 13.42 10.17 22.38
N SER A 152 12.65 10.13 23.46
CA SER A 152 13.20 10.22 24.81
C SER A 152 14.13 9.04 25.11
N THR A 153 15.07 9.22 26.03
CA THR A 153 16.04 8.16 26.40
C THR A 153 15.39 6.90 27.00
N SER A 154 14.11 6.96 27.38
CA SER A 154 13.34 5.82 27.86
C SER A 154 12.64 5.02 26.76
N ARG A 155 12.72 5.48 25.50
CA ARG A 155 12.10 4.85 24.35
C ARG A 155 13.19 4.28 23.44
N ASP A 156 12.99 3.06 22.96
CA ASP A 156 13.87 2.40 22.01
C ASP A 156 13.78 3.10 20.65
N LYS A 157 14.95 3.34 20.06
CA LYS A 157 15.17 4.04 18.78
C LYS A 157 16.21 3.33 17.92
N GLY A 158 16.35 2.01 18.10
CA GLY A 158 17.31 1.21 17.35
C GLY A 158 18.79 1.50 17.64
N GLY A 159 19.07 2.40 18.58
CA GLY A 159 20.40 2.80 19.01
C GLY A 159 21.09 3.85 18.12
N SER A 160 20.42 4.45 17.14
CA SER A 160 20.96 5.57 16.34
C SER A 160 19.84 6.45 15.78
N ASP A 161 20.10 7.21 14.72
CA ASP A 161 19.12 7.99 13.94
C ASP A 161 18.89 7.41 12.53
N HIS A 162 19.48 6.25 12.22
CA HIS A 162 19.22 5.49 10.99
C HIS A 162 17.81 4.88 11.01
N TYR A 163 17.25 4.62 9.83
CA TYR A 163 15.98 3.91 9.71
C TYR A 163 16.19 2.42 10.04
N ASP A 164 15.43 1.89 10.99
CA ASP A 164 15.64 0.53 11.50
C ASP A 164 14.91 -0.53 10.68
N ILE A 165 15.69 -1.54 10.26
CA ILE A 165 15.22 -2.75 9.58
C ILE A 165 15.52 -3.95 10.48
N TYR A 166 14.49 -4.62 10.97
CA TYR A 166 14.62 -5.82 11.81
C TYR A 166 14.51 -7.09 10.96
N ILE A 167 15.62 -7.77 10.74
CA ILE A 167 15.70 -9.04 9.98
C ILE A 167 15.48 -10.20 10.94
N ARG A 168 14.32 -10.84 10.86
CA ARG A 168 13.94 -11.89 11.81
C ARG A 168 12.94 -12.87 11.23
N SER A 169 12.75 -13.99 11.93
CA SER A 169 11.58 -14.83 11.71
C SER A 169 10.32 -14.03 12.06
N ILE A 170 9.50 -13.74 11.05
CA ILE A 170 8.16 -13.13 11.14
C ILE A 170 7.10 -14.18 10.78
N PRO A 171 5.80 -13.95 11.05
CA PRO A 171 4.74 -14.91 10.78
C PRO A 171 4.72 -15.40 9.32
N SER A 172 4.38 -16.67 9.10
CA SER A 172 4.36 -17.29 7.76
C SER A 172 3.53 -16.49 6.76
N LYS A 173 3.95 -16.46 5.48
CA LYS A 173 3.30 -15.80 4.33
C LYS A 173 3.48 -14.29 4.18
N TYR A 174 3.93 -13.58 5.22
CA TYR A 174 4.27 -12.15 5.08
C TYR A 174 5.68 -11.99 4.56
N TYR A 175 5.87 -11.09 3.60
CA TYR A 175 7.17 -10.74 3.01
C TYR A 175 7.96 -9.82 3.96
N GLY A 176 7.29 -8.77 4.43
CA GLY A 176 7.74 -7.84 5.47
C GLY A 176 6.53 -7.12 6.06
N TYR A 177 6.81 -6.10 6.87
CA TYR A 177 5.81 -5.11 7.28
C TYR A 177 6.46 -3.84 7.83
N VAL A 178 5.74 -2.73 7.77
CA VAL A 178 6.08 -1.47 8.46
C VAL A 178 5.21 -1.27 9.68
N GLN A 179 5.83 -0.90 10.80
CA GLN A 179 5.16 -0.60 12.07
C GLN A 179 5.22 0.90 12.35
N PRO A 180 4.08 1.61 12.33
CA PRO A 180 4.02 2.99 12.79
C PRO A 180 4.33 3.12 14.29
N GLU A 181 4.90 4.26 14.69
CA GLU A 181 5.38 4.47 16.06
C GLU A 181 4.80 5.70 16.74
N GLU A 182 5.06 6.89 16.20
CA GLU A 182 4.57 8.17 16.72
C GLU A 182 4.36 9.18 15.59
N TYR A 183 3.61 10.25 15.89
CA TYR A 183 3.64 11.46 15.06
C TYR A 183 5.06 12.01 15.00
N ALA A 184 5.56 12.26 13.79
CA ALA A 184 6.88 12.82 13.53
C ALA A 184 7.09 14.13 14.29
N GLN A 185 8.26 14.26 14.93
CA GLN A 185 8.62 15.39 15.81
C GLN A 185 7.57 15.69 16.90
N GLY A 186 6.76 14.70 17.28
CA GLY A 186 5.65 14.83 18.24
C GLY A 186 4.46 15.66 17.73
N LYS A 187 4.47 16.13 16.48
CA LYS A 187 3.48 17.05 15.92
C LYS A 187 2.96 16.68 14.52
N GLY A 188 3.49 15.62 13.91
CA GLY A 188 3.05 15.10 12.61
C GLY A 188 3.72 15.76 11.41
N ASP A 189 4.86 16.39 11.62
CA ASP A 189 5.62 17.17 10.63
C ASP A 189 6.96 16.47 10.37
N ASN A 190 7.25 16.16 9.11
CA ASN A 190 8.44 15.38 8.76
C ASN A 190 9.65 16.31 8.63
N GLU A 191 10.63 16.17 9.52
CA GLU A 191 11.82 17.05 9.53
C GLU A 191 12.74 16.85 8.33
N LYS A 192 12.52 15.82 7.52
CA LYS A 192 13.23 15.61 6.25
C LYS A 192 12.62 16.40 5.09
N SER A 193 11.44 16.99 5.29
CA SER A 193 10.74 17.81 4.31
C SER A 193 11.21 19.26 4.37
N GLU A 194 11.87 19.74 3.32
CA GLU A 194 12.38 21.13 3.30
C GLU A 194 11.32 22.18 2.95
N SER A 195 10.30 21.78 2.17
CA SER A 195 9.37 22.72 1.52
C SER A 195 7.89 22.46 1.83
N ARG A 196 7.58 21.40 2.57
CA ARG A 196 6.20 21.05 2.96
C ARG A 196 6.15 20.91 4.47
N VAL A 197 4.97 21.13 5.02
CA VAL A 197 4.67 20.92 6.44
C VAL A 197 3.58 19.86 6.48
N GLU A 198 3.97 18.63 6.78
CA GLU A 198 3.05 17.54 6.97
C GLU A 198 2.24 17.75 8.27
N LYS A 199 0.99 17.27 8.28
CA LYS A 199 0.12 17.30 9.48
C LYS A 199 0.05 15.95 10.19
N ASN A 200 0.29 14.89 9.43
CA ASN A 200 -0.01 13.52 9.79
C ASN A 200 1.17 12.58 9.51
N ALA A 201 2.40 13.10 9.42
CA ALA A 201 3.58 12.27 9.23
C ALA A 201 3.83 11.38 10.46
N PHE A 202 4.09 10.10 10.24
CA PHE A 202 4.43 9.12 11.27
C PHE A 202 5.87 8.65 11.12
N THR A 203 6.55 8.49 12.26
CA THR A 203 7.75 7.66 12.38
C THR A 203 7.38 6.19 12.28
N SER A 204 8.31 5.38 11.78
CA SER A 204 8.14 3.94 11.64
C SER A 204 9.48 3.21 11.64
N TYR A 205 9.42 1.90 11.81
CA TYR A 205 10.48 0.96 11.45
C TYR A 205 9.85 -0.18 10.67
N MET A 206 10.68 -1.04 10.08
CA MET A 206 10.19 -2.21 9.36
C MET A 206 10.81 -3.51 9.86
N ALA A 207 10.13 -4.61 9.58
CA ALA A 207 10.66 -5.95 9.75
C ALA A 207 10.56 -6.71 8.43
N ILE A 208 11.61 -7.47 8.12
CA ILE A 208 11.65 -8.38 6.98
C ILE A 208 12.03 -9.78 7.45
N ARG A 209 11.74 -10.77 6.61
CA ARG A 209 12.10 -12.16 6.90
C ARG A 209 13.59 -12.35 7.05
N ASN A 210 13.98 -13.32 7.88
CA ASN A 210 15.34 -13.86 7.93
C ASN A 210 15.62 -14.93 6.87
N ASN A 211 14.60 -15.34 6.10
CA ASN A 211 14.67 -16.16 4.90
C ASN A 211 13.28 -16.25 4.23
N TYR A 212 13.25 -16.50 2.93
CA TYR A 212 12.02 -16.62 2.13
C TYR A 212 11.74 -18.06 1.69
N LYS A 213 12.06 -19.04 2.54
CA LYS A 213 11.71 -20.44 2.27
C LYS A 213 10.20 -20.62 2.16
N ASN A 214 9.76 -21.35 1.13
CA ASN A 214 8.36 -21.63 0.79
C ASN A 214 7.56 -20.46 0.19
N PHE A 215 8.25 -19.41 -0.28
CA PHE A 215 7.66 -18.42 -1.18
C PHE A 215 7.79 -18.89 -2.63
N VAL A 216 6.99 -18.28 -3.52
CA VAL A 216 6.93 -18.68 -4.94
C VAL A 216 8.17 -18.19 -5.69
N LEU A 217 8.57 -16.93 -5.45
CA LEU A 217 9.74 -16.31 -6.05
C LEU A 217 11.04 -16.79 -5.38
N GLU A 218 12.17 -16.56 -6.05
CA GLU A 218 13.48 -16.81 -5.46
C GLU A 218 13.78 -15.83 -4.31
N GLU A 219 14.68 -16.21 -3.39
CA GLU A 219 14.91 -15.43 -2.15
C GLU A 219 15.30 -13.97 -2.43
N LEU A 220 16.15 -13.75 -3.45
CA LEU A 220 16.58 -12.40 -3.83
C LEU A 220 15.43 -11.55 -4.41
N GLU A 221 14.58 -12.15 -5.24
CA GLU A 221 13.40 -11.48 -5.82
C GLU A 221 12.40 -11.09 -4.73
N ASN A 222 12.17 -11.98 -3.75
CA ASN A 222 11.31 -11.64 -2.61
C ASN A 222 11.89 -10.47 -1.79
N ILE A 223 13.21 -10.42 -1.57
CA ILE A 223 13.84 -9.29 -0.84
C ILE A 223 13.66 -7.99 -1.62
N LYS A 224 13.85 -8.02 -2.95
CA LYS A 224 13.65 -6.86 -3.85
C LYS A 224 12.24 -6.27 -3.71
N VAL A 225 11.20 -7.06 -3.97
CA VAL A 225 9.82 -6.58 -3.90
C VAL A 225 9.44 -6.15 -2.47
N THR A 226 9.91 -6.88 -1.44
CA THR A 226 9.69 -6.47 -0.04
C THR A 226 10.30 -5.11 0.26
N ALA A 227 11.53 -4.87 -0.20
CA ALA A 227 12.23 -3.62 0.04
C ALA A 227 11.55 -2.45 -0.68
N ALA A 228 11.16 -2.62 -1.94
CA ALA A 228 10.41 -1.62 -2.70
C ALA A 228 9.07 -1.28 -2.03
N HIS A 229 8.25 -2.28 -1.72
CA HIS A 229 6.91 -2.11 -1.15
C HIS A 229 6.93 -1.51 0.25
N GLU A 230 7.64 -2.15 1.18
CA GLU A 230 7.58 -1.78 2.58
C GLU A 230 8.40 -0.51 2.87
N TYR A 231 9.53 -0.27 2.20
CA TYR A 231 10.20 1.01 2.37
C TYR A 231 9.39 2.16 1.76
N TYR A 232 8.61 1.92 0.71
CA TYR A 232 7.68 2.92 0.20
C TYR A 232 6.55 3.23 1.19
N HIS A 233 6.02 2.24 1.91
CA HIS A 233 5.11 2.50 3.04
C HIS A 233 5.73 3.42 4.11
N ALA A 234 7.01 3.21 4.45
CA ALA A 234 7.71 4.09 5.39
C ALA A 234 7.77 5.54 4.89
N ILE A 235 8.04 5.73 3.60
CA ILE A 235 8.00 7.04 2.94
C ILE A 235 6.58 7.62 3.01
N GLN A 236 5.56 6.89 2.56
CA GLN A 236 4.17 7.33 2.55
C GLN A 236 3.69 7.76 3.95
N PHE A 237 4.05 7.01 4.99
CA PHE A 237 3.77 7.37 6.38
C PHE A 237 4.43 8.69 6.77
N GLY A 238 5.61 8.99 6.22
CA GLY A 238 6.28 10.27 6.35
C GLY A 238 5.62 11.44 5.62
N TYR A 239 4.67 11.19 4.71
CA TYR A 239 3.84 12.20 4.07
C TYR A 239 2.49 12.35 4.79
N ASP A 240 1.74 11.25 4.91
CA ASP A 240 0.44 11.21 5.57
C ASP A 240 0.11 9.80 6.08
N GLY A 241 0.45 9.52 7.35
CA GLY A 241 0.09 8.28 8.01
C GLY A 241 -1.41 8.08 8.26
N TRP A 242 -2.25 9.08 7.97
CA TRP A 242 -3.72 8.93 8.01
C TRP A 242 -4.35 8.67 6.65
N GLU A 243 -3.55 8.63 5.58
CA GLU A 243 -4.01 8.33 4.23
C GLU A 243 -4.71 6.95 4.18
N LYS A 244 -5.63 6.81 3.23
CA LYS A 244 -6.42 5.60 3.09
C LYS A 244 -5.57 4.46 2.55
N PRO A 245 -5.71 3.26 3.14
CA PRO A 245 -4.86 2.15 2.73
C PRO A 245 -4.99 1.78 1.25
N TRP A 246 -6.13 2.06 0.58
CA TRP A 246 -6.25 1.79 -0.85
C TRP A 246 -5.19 2.53 -1.66
N LEU A 247 -4.93 3.82 -1.37
CA LEU A 247 -3.92 4.63 -2.07
C LEU A 247 -2.51 4.13 -1.72
N LEU A 248 -2.29 3.81 -0.44
CA LEU A 248 -0.99 3.35 0.06
C LEU A 248 -0.58 2.03 -0.57
N GLU A 249 -1.44 1.01 -0.45
CA GLU A 249 -1.17 -0.33 -0.96
C GLU A 249 -1.10 -0.37 -2.48
N SER A 250 -2.04 0.27 -3.20
CA SER A 250 -2.04 0.24 -4.67
C SER A 250 -0.80 0.91 -5.28
N SER A 251 -0.36 2.04 -4.73
CA SER A 251 0.87 2.70 -5.20
C SER A 251 2.15 2.01 -4.70
N ALA A 252 2.10 1.25 -3.61
CA ALA A 252 3.21 0.41 -3.18
C ALA A 252 3.40 -0.82 -4.07
N ILE A 253 2.30 -1.46 -4.51
CA ILE A 253 2.38 -2.51 -5.55
C ILE A 253 2.91 -1.96 -6.87
N TRP A 254 2.49 -0.77 -7.29
CA TRP A 254 3.09 -0.10 -8.46
C TRP A 254 4.59 0.19 -8.27
N MET A 255 5.02 0.51 -7.05
CA MET A 255 6.43 0.77 -6.76
C MET A 255 7.30 -0.51 -6.86
N GLU A 256 6.73 -1.69 -6.58
CA GLU A 256 7.43 -2.96 -6.83
C GLU A 256 7.78 -3.10 -8.32
N GLU A 257 6.78 -2.89 -9.17
CA GLU A 257 6.89 -2.98 -10.64
C GLU A 257 7.86 -1.93 -11.19
N GLU A 258 7.72 -0.67 -10.78
CA GLU A 258 8.55 0.43 -11.28
C GLU A 258 10.05 0.26 -10.92
N ILE A 259 10.37 -0.28 -9.74
CA ILE A 259 11.77 -0.43 -9.31
C ILE A 259 12.40 -1.72 -9.84
N PHE A 260 11.59 -2.79 -9.98
CA PHE A 260 12.02 -4.12 -10.37
C PHE A 260 11.10 -4.71 -11.44
N ASP A 261 11.05 -4.04 -12.60
CA ASP A 261 10.30 -4.37 -13.82
C ASP A 261 10.47 -5.84 -14.28
N GLU A 262 11.57 -6.50 -13.90
CA GLU A 262 11.74 -7.92 -14.21
C GLU A 262 10.93 -8.89 -13.30
N ILE A 263 10.26 -8.39 -12.25
CA ILE A 263 9.60 -9.19 -11.20
C ILE A 263 8.09 -8.91 -11.14
N ASN A 264 7.34 -9.72 -11.90
CA ASN A 264 5.90 -9.61 -12.07
C ASN A 264 5.04 -10.18 -10.90
N ASP A 265 5.41 -9.92 -9.63
CA ASP A 265 4.62 -10.39 -8.48
C ASP A 265 3.24 -9.71 -8.42
N CYS A 266 3.14 -8.46 -8.89
CA CYS A 266 1.90 -7.69 -8.90
C CYS A 266 0.79 -8.31 -9.77
N TYR A 267 1.16 -9.13 -10.76
CA TYR A 267 0.22 -9.77 -11.70
C TYR A 267 -0.79 -10.68 -11.00
N GLN A 268 -0.45 -11.20 -9.81
CA GLN A 268 -1.34 -12.03 -9.00
C GLN A 268 -2.66 -11.32 -8.63
N TYR A 269 -2.69 -9.99 -8.64
CA TYR A 269 -3.88 -9.20 -8.29
C TYR A 269 -4.81 -8.94 -9.49
N MET A 270 -4.34 -9.17 -10.72
CA MET A 270 -5.06 -8.76 -11.93
C MET A 270 -6.31 -9.61 -12.18
N GLU A 271 -6.24 -10.94 -12.00
CA GLU A 271 -7.38 -11.82 -12.33
C GLU A 271 -8.65 -11.40 -11.57
N ASP A 272 -8.56 -11.20 -10.25
CA ASP A 272 -9.71 -10.80 -9.43
C ASP A 272 -10.18 -9.38 -9.76
N TRP A 273 -9.24 -8.44 -9.98
CA TRP A 273 -9.57 -7.05 -10.30
C TRP A 273 -10.33 -6.93 -11.64
N PHE A 274 -9.80 -7.55 -12.70
CA PHE A 274 -10.41 -7.55 -14.04
C PHE A 274 -11.72 -8.37 -14.10
N LYS A 275 -11.91 -9.32 -13.18
CA LYS A 275 -13.17 -10.06 -13.05
C LYS A 275 -14.31 -9.16 -12.56
N TYR A 276 -14.03 -8.16 -11.74
CA TYR A 276 -15.03 -7.30 -11.10
C TYR A 276 -14.83 -5.81 -11.39
N PRO A 277 -14.84 -5.37 -12.66
CA PRO A 277 -14.52 -3.98 -13.02
C PRO A 277 -15.52 -2.97 -12.46
N HIS A 278 -16.71 -3.40 -12.05
CA HIS A 278 -17.78 -2.55 -11.52
C HIS A 278 -17.58 -2.16 -10.05
N ARG A 279 -16.63 -2.80 -9.36
CA ARG A 279 -16.21 -2.43 -7.99
C ARG A 279 -15.46 -1.10 -8.04
N SER A 280 -15.44 -0.41 -6.90
CA SER A 280 -14.81 0.92 -6.84
C SER A 280 -13.29 0.79 -6.85
N LEU A 281 -12.60 1.73 -7.51
CA LEU A 281 -11.14 1.84 -7.46
C LEU A 281 -10.59 1.85 -6.02
N ASP A 282 -11.33 2.48 -5.10
CA ASP A 282 -10.99 2.66 -3.68
C ASP A 282 -11.56 1.56 -2.76
N GLU A 283 -12.05 0.44 -3.31
CA GLU A 283 -12.68 -0.60 -2.51
C GLU A 283 -11.65 -1.36 -1.64
N SER A 284 -11.93 -1.45 -0.35
CA SER A 284 -11.06 -2.09 0.64
C SER A 284 -10.83 -3.59 0.41
N GLY A 285 -9.75 -4.10 1.02
CA GLY A 285 -9.41 -5.52 1.03
C GLY A 285 -8.57 -5.89 -0.19
N PHE A 286 -8.68 -7.13 -0.67
CA PHE A 286 -7.78 -7.62 -1.73
C PHE A 286 -7.90 -6.85 -3.06
N HIS A 287 -9.02 -6.15 -3.28
CA HIS A 287 -9.28 -5.42 -4.53
C HIS A 287 -8.33 -4.23 -4.73
N TRP A 288 -7.97 -3.51 -3.66
CA TRP A 288 -7.10 -2.35 -3.78
C TRP A 288 -5.69 -2.69 -4.28
N TYR A 289 -5.22 -3.94 -4.14
CA TYR A 289 -3.87 -4.31 -4.59
C TYR A 289 -3.85 -4.33 -6.12
N GLY A 290 -4.93 -4.83 -6.74
CA GLY A 290 -5.12 -4.79 -8.18
C GLY A 290 -5.35 -3.38 -8.74
N SER A 291 -5.65 -2.40 -7.89
CA SER A 291 -5.73 -1.00 -8.32
C SER A 291 -4.38 -0.40 -8.68
N PHE A 292 -3.25 -1.11 -8.55
CA PHE A 292 -1.93 -0.69 -9.07
C PHE A 292 -2.00 -0.32 -10.56
N ILE A 293 -2.84 -1.01 -11.35
CA ILE A 293 -3.03 -0.76 -12.78
C ILE A 293 -3.51 0.68 -13.09
N PHE A 294 -4.11 1.36 -12.11
CA PHE A 294 -4.46 2.77 -12.23
C PHE A 294 -3.23 3.68 -12.14
N PHE A 295 -2.27 3.35 -11.29
CA PHE A 295 -1.00 4.08 -11.16
C PHE A 295 -0.10 3.80 -12.36
N GLU A 296 -0.09 2.55 -12.83
CA GLU A 296 0.53 2.14 -14.09
C GLU A 296 0.04 3.00 -15.26
N TYR A 297 -1.29 3.20 -15.38
CA TYR A 297 -1.84 4.05 -16.43
C TYR A 297 -1.42 5.52 -16.30
N ILE A 298 -1.35 6.06 -15.08
CA ILE A 298 -0.93 7.46 -14.85
C ILE A 298 0.55 7.64 -15.19
N GLU A 299 1.38 6.68 -14.79
CA GLU A 299 2.81 6.64 -15.09
C GLU A 299 2.99 6.71 -16.62
N GLN A 300 2.49 5.70 -17.33
CA GLN A 300 2.80 5.51 -18.76
C GLN A 300 2.21 6.62 -19.66
N HIS A 301 1.06 7.21 -19.30
CA HIS A 301 0.29 8.07 -20.22
C HIS A 301 0.17 9.53 -19.82
N MET A 302 0.57 9.90 -18.60
CA MET A 302 0.31 11.26 -18.10
C MET A 302 1.57 12.00 -17.70
N GLY A 303 2.31 11.50 -16.73
CA GLY A 303 3.42 12.27 -16.16
C GLY A 303 4.52 11.44 -15.53
N GLY A 304 4.58 10.14 -15.87
CA GLY A 304 5.56 9.19 -15.35
C GLY A 304 5.50 9.06 -13.83
N THR A 305 6.57 8.49 -13.28
CA THR A 305 6.83 8.40 -11.83
C THR A 305 6.65 9.73 -11.07
N ASN A 306 6.97 10.85 -11.72
CA ASN A 306 6.80 12.19 -11.15
C ASN A 306 5.33 12.55 -10.89
N ALA A 307 4.39 12.06 -11.69
CA ALA A 307 2.96 12.22 -11.41
C ALA A 307 2.59 11.50 -10.10
N ILE A 308 3.08 10.28 -9.88
CA ILE A 308 2.78 9.52 -8.66
C ILE A 308 3.39 10.18 -7.43
N ARG A 309 4.62 10.69 -7.52
CA ARG A 309 5.21 11.50 -6.44
C ARG A 309 4.36 12.72 -6.08
N LYS A 310 3.82 13.43 -7.09
CA LYS A 310 2.94 14.58 -6.85
C LYS A 310 1.63 14.18 -6.16
N ILE A 311 1.12 12.97 -6.37
CA ILE A 311 -0.06 12.45 -5.65
C ILE A 311 0.25 12.32 -4.17
N VAL A 312 1.37 11.68 -3.82
CA VAL A 312 1.82 11.53 -2.42
C VAL A 312 2.15 12.89 -1.78
N GLU A 313 2.71 13.83 -2.53
CA GLU A 313 2.90 15.21 -2.03
C GLU A 313 1.58 15.94 -1.78
N ALA A 314 0.58 15.74 -2.65
CA ALA A 314 -0.73 16.38 -2.56
C ALA A 314 -1.58 15.84 -1.40
N SER A 315 -1.39 14.58 -0.97
CA SER A 315 -2.13 14.00 0.18
C SER A 315 -1.94 14.84 1.45
N THR A 316 -0.75 15.43 1.63
CA THR A 316 -0.39 16.27 2.77
C THR A 316 -1.19 17.57 2.90
N ARG A 317 -1.87 18.00 1.81
CA ARG A 317 -2.66 19.24 1.78
C ARG A 317 -4.01 19.08 2.48
N SER A 318 -4.62 17.91 2.34
CA SER A 318 -5.80 17.50 3.08
C SER A 318 -5.44 16.98 4.48
N ASN A 319 -6.42 16.95 5.38
CA ASN A 319 -6.27 16.23 6.65
C ASN A 319 -7.00 14.89 6.57
N SER A 320 -6.28 13.83 6.15
CA SER A 320 -6.85 12.49 5.96
C SER A 320 -7.41 11.86 7.25
N ARG A 321 -7.01 12.38 8.41
CA ARG A 321 -7.59 12.05 9.72
C ARG A 321 -9.05 12.51 9.85
N GLU A 322 -9.37 13.67 9.29
CA GLU A 322 -10.72 14.27 9.37
C GLU A 322 -11.63 13.81 8.24
N LYS A 323 -11.08 13.69 7.02
CA LYS A 323 -11.82 13.30 5.83
C LYS A 323 -10.87 12.66 4.82
N ASP A 324 -11.33 11.59 4.20
CA ASP A 324 -10.66 10.98 3.04
C ASP A 324 -10.35 12.03 1.96
N GLY A 325 -9.06 12.19 1.68
CA GLY A 325 -8.50 13.09 0.69
C GLY A 325 -7.89 12.39 -0.54
N SER A 326 -7.88 11.05 -0.62
CA SER A 326 -7.05 10.31 -1.59
C SER A 326 -7.36 10.72 -3.04
N HIS A 327 -8.64 10.79 -3.39
CA HIS A 327 -9.08 11.20 -4.74
C HIS A 327 -8.81 12.67 -5.03
N LEU A 328 -8.88 13.52 -4.00
CA LEU A 328 -8.55 14.94 -4.14
C LEU A 328 -7.04 15.12 -4.35
N ALA A 329 -6.21 14.34 -3.67
CA ALA A 329 -4.76 14.33 -3.87
C ALA A 329 -4.42 13.97 -5.32
N ILE A 330 -5.06 12.93 -5.88
CA ILE A 330 -4.88 12.54 -7.28
C ILE A 330 -5.32 13.66 -8.22
N GLU A 331 -6.52 14.20 -8.02
CA GLU A 331 -7.06 15.30 -8.82
C GLU A 331 -6.15 16.54 -8.79
N GLU A 332 -5.67 16.93 -7.61
CA GLU A 332 -4.77 18.08 -7.47
C GLU A 332 -3.41 17.84 -8.11
N ALA A 333 -2.85 16.64 -7.99
CA ALA A 333 -1.58 16.28 -8.61
C ALA A 333 -1.67 16.32 -10.14
N LEU A 334 -2.67 15.63 -10.71
CA LEU A 334 -2.89 15.55 -12.15
C LEU A 334 -3.20 16.92 -12.76
N LYS A 335 -3.94 17.77 -12.05
CA LYS A 335 -4.19 19.17 -12.48
C LYS A 335 -2.91 19.96 -12.71
N THR A 336 -1.84 19.70 -11.95
CA THR A 336 -0.56 20.42 -12.14
C THR A 336 0.15 20.07 -13.44
N ILE A 337 -0.23 18.96 -14.08
CA ILE A 337 0.34 18.46 -15.33
C ILE A 337 -0.68 18.42 -16.48
N GLY A 338 -1.82 19.11 -16.32
CA GLY A 338 -2.82 19.27 -17.39
C GLY A 338 -3.85 18.14 -17.52
N TYR A 339 -3.88 17.21 -16.57
CA TYR A 339 -4.83 16.10 -16.53
C TYR A 339 -5.84 16.25 -15.36
N SER A 340 -6.72 15.27 -15.22
CA SER A 340 -7.70 15.17 -14.13
C SER A 340 -7.87 13.72 -13.71
N PHE A 341 -8.37 13.50 -12.50
CA PHE A 341 -8.72 12.17 -12.01
C PHE A 341 -9.72 11.47 -12.95
N GLN A 342 -10.67 12.22 -13.50
CA GLN A 342 -11.64 11.68 -14.45
C GLN A 342 -10.99 11.20 -15.76
N GLN A 343 -10.00 11.94 -16.29
CA GLN A 343 -9.27 11.51 -17.48
C GLN A 343 -8.47 10.24 -17.21
N ALA A 344 -7.78 10.16 -16.05
CA ALA A 344 -7.02 8.98 -15.67
C ALA A 344 -7.93 7.75 -15.52
N LEU A 345 -9.05 7.90 -14.81
CA LEU A 345 -9.99 6.81 -14.61
C LEU A 345 -10.57 6.31 -15.95
N ASN A 346 -11.04 7.22 -16.80
CA ASN A 346 -11.62 6.86 -18.09
C ASN A 346 -10.58 6.25 -19.03
N GLY A 347 -9.37 6.80 -19.06
CA GLY A 347 -8.27 6.32 -19.89
C GLY A 347 -7.86 4.91 -19.51
N MET A 348 -7.66 4.66 -18.21
CA MET A 348 -7.40 3.32 -17.66
C MET A 348 -8.54 2.35 -18.03
N SER A 349 -9.81 2.73 -17.90
CA SER A 349 -10.93 1.87 -18.31
C SER A 349 -10.86 1.47 -19.79
N VAL A 350 -10.49 2.41 -20.67
CA VAL A 350 -10.34 2.12 -22.10
C VAL A 350 -9.13 1.23 -22.36
N ALA A 351 -7.98 1.55 -21.77
CA ALA A 351 -6.75 0.77 -21.89
C ALA A 351 -6.94 -0.68 -21.41
N ASN A 352 -7.63 -0.87 -20.28
CA ASN A 352 -7.99 -2.18 -19.75
C ASN A 352 -8.82 -3.01 -20.73
N GLN A 353 -9.74 -2.38 -21.47
CA GLN A 353 -10.53 -3.08 -22.48
C GLN A 353 -9.75 -3.40 -23.75
N ILE A 354 -8.81 -2.55 -24.14
CA ILE A 354 -7.95 -2.76 -25.29
C ILE A 354 -6.93 -3.86 -24.99
N MET A 355 -6.32 -3.83 -23.81
CA MET A 355 -5.34 -4.80 -23.31
C MET A 355 -4.29 -5.17 -24.37
N SER A 356 -3.52 -4.16 -24.80
CA SER A 356 -2.51 -4.28 -25.85
C SER A 356 -1.35 -3.33 -25.61
N SER A 357 -0.13 -3.74 -25.95
CA SER A 357 1.06 -2.86 -25.97
C SER A 357 1.25 -2.11 -27.28
N THR A 358 0.40 -2.37 -28.27
CA THR A 358 0.49 -1.74 -29.59
C THR A 358 -0.87 -1.21 -30.06
N GLY A 359 -0.83 -0.23 -30.96
CA GLY A 359 -1.99 0.19 -31.74
C GLY A 359 -2.81 1.35 -31.15
N THR A 360 -2.55 1.78 -29.92
CA THR A 360 -3.12 3.00 -29.32
C THR A 360 -2.17 3.58 -28.27
N GLU A 361 -1.33 4.56 -28.66
CA GLU A 361 -0.33 5.17 -27.75
C GLU A 361 -0.96 5.60 -26.42
N GLU A 362 -2.13 6.24 -26.43
CA GLU A 362 -2.81 6.76 -25.22
C GLU A 362 -3.60 5.70 -24.39
N PHE A 363 -3.76 4.48 -24.90
CA PHE A 363 -4.61 3.44 -24.30
C PHE A 363 -3.95 2.05 -24.38
N SER A 364 -2.65 1.99 -24.16
CA SER A 364 -1.87 0.75 -24.16
C SER A 364 -1.22 0.52 -22.80
N TYR A 365 -0.74 -0.70 -22.53
CA TYR A 365 0.23 -0.93 -21.47
C TYR A 365 1.46 -1.58 -22.10
N GLU A 366 2.65 -1.13 -21.75
CA GLU A 366 3.91 -1.69 -22.27
C GLU A 366 3.93 -3.23 -22.18
N GLU A 367 3.50 -3.75 -21.04
CA GLU A 367 3.53 -5.18 -20.71
C GLU A 367 2.21 -5.94 -21.00
N ALA A 368 1.27 -5.34 -21.72
CA ALA A 368 -0.08 -5.90 -21.85
C ALA A 368 -0.13 -7.35 -22.37
N GLN A 369 0.88 -7.82 -23.12
CA GLN A 369 0.94 -9.20 -23.60
C GLN A 369 1.37 -10.21 -22.54
N ASP A 370 2.07 -9.76 -21.51
CA ASP A 370 2.56 -10.60 -20.42
C ASP A 370 1.58 -10.64 -19.25
N TYR A 371 0.68 -9.66 -19.15
CA TYR A 371 -0.42 -9.67 -18.18
C TYR A 371 -1.27 -10.95 -18.26
N PRO A 372 -1.62 -11.58 -17.12
CA PRO A 372 -2.37 -12.85 -17.09
C PRO A 372 -3.87 -12.67 -17.36
N VAL A 373 -4.25 -11.61 -18.07
CA VAL A 373 -5.63 -11.23 -18.36
C VAL A 373 -5.78 -10.75 -19.80
N ASN A 374 -6.95 -10.98 -20.41
CA ASN A 374 -7.25 -10.52 -21.77
C ASN A 374 -8.18 -9.28 -21.78
N GLY A 375 -8.26 -8.59 -20.64
CA GLY A 375 -9.19 -7.50 -20.39
C GLY A 375 -10.37 -7.87 -19.46
N PRO A 376 -11.24 -6.90 -19.18
CA PRO A 376 -12.22 -6.96 -18.10
C PRO A 376 -13.46 -7.79 -18.48
N THR A 377 -14.17 -8.27 -17.45
CA THR A 377 -15.45 -8.95 -17.63
C THR A 377 -16.46 -8.06 -18.38
N ILE A 378 -17.00 -8.59 -19.47
CA ILE A 378 -18.13 -7.98 -20.20
C ILE A 378 -19.43 -8.30 -19.45
N LEU A 379 -20.19 -7.27 -19.09
CA LEU A 379 -21.50 -7.42 -18.44
C LEU A 379 -22.48 -8.17 -19.35
N GLU A 380 -22.60 -7.69 -20.58
CA GLU A 380 -23.59 -8.18 -21.54
C GLU A 380 -23.08 -7.99 -22.97
N THR A 381 -23.37 -8.96 -23.83
CA THR A 381 -23.12 -8.86 -25.28
C THR A 381 -24.46 -8.77 -26.02
N ILE A 382 -24.67 -7.64 -26.71
CA ILE A 382 -25.87 -7.37 -27.50
C ILE A 382 -25.58 -7.68 -28.96
N ASN A 383 -26.38 -8.55 -29.57
CA ASN A 383 -26.36 -8.78 -31.02
C ASN A 383 -27.40 -7.87 -31.70
N PHE A 384 -27.05 -6.60 -31.85
CA PHE A 384 -27.98 -5.55 -32.28
C PHE A 384 -28.50 -5.81 -33.70
N GLN A 385 -29.82 -5.68 -33.87
CA GLN A 385 -30.49 -5.78 -35.17
C GLN A 385 -31.14 -4.45 -35.53
N ILE A 386 -31.03 -4.06 -36.80
CA ILE A 386 -31.60 -2.80 -37.29
C ILE A 386 -33.12 -2.79 -37.06
N GLY A 387 -33.61 -1.72 -36.44
CA GLY A 387 -35.03 -1.56 -36.10
C GLY A 387 -35.39 -1.97 -34.67
N ASN A 388 -34.48 -2.65 -33.96
CA ASN A 388 -34.68 -2.98 -32.55
C ASN A 388 -34.17 -1.84 -31.64
N GLN A 389 -34.73 -1.80 -30.44
CA GLN A 389 -34.19 -1.03 -29.33
C GLN A 389 -33.87 -2.01 -28.19
N ASP A 390 -32.58 -2.25 -27.99
CA ASP A 390 -32.09 -3.05 -26.86
C ASP A 390 -31.86 -2.15 -25.65
N THR A 391 -31.96 -2.71 -24.44
CA THR A 391 -31.72 -1.96 -23.20
C THR A 391 -30.98 -2.83 -22.20
N VAL A 392 -29.76 -2.40 -21.86
CA VAL A 392 -28.97 -3.00 -20.78
C VAL A 392 -29.19 -2.20 -19.52
N LYS A 393 -29.45 -2.89 -18.40
CA LYS A 393 -29.61 -2.26 -17.08
C LYS A 393 -28.55 -2.81 -16.14
N SER A 394 -27.93 -1.93 -15.37
CA SER A 394 -27.01 -2.30 -14.30
C SER A 394 -27.35 -1.54 -13.03
N THR A 395 -27.27 -2.24 -11.90
CA THR A 395 -27.34 -1.69 -10.55
C THR A 395 -26.07 -1.99 -9.76
N ARG A 396 -25.02 -2.51 -10.42
CA ARG A 396 -23.79 -3.00 -9.79
C ARG A 396 -22.63 -2.02 -9.91
N LEU A 397 -22.75 -0.97 -10.71
CA LEU A 397 -21.69 0.00 -10.93
C LEU A 397 -21.50 0.88 -9.69
N SER A 398 -20.40 0.68 -8.98
CA SER A 398 -19.96 1.53 -7.88
C SER A 398 -19.37 2.85 -8.39
N ARG A 399 -19.27 3.85 -7.51
CA ARG A 399 -18.47 5.06 -7.78
C ARG A 399 -17.07 4.63 -8.21
N PHE A 400 -16.49 5.30 -9.21
CA PHE A 400 -15.15 5.02 -9.73
C PHE A 400 -14.91 3.58 -10.23
N GLY A 401 -15.96 2.80 -10.40
CA GLY A 401 -15.90 1.54 -11.14
C GLY A 401 -16.11 1.76 -12.64
N SER A 402 -15.93 0.68 -13.39
CA SER A 402 -16.13 0.58 -14.83
C SER A 402 -17.10 -0.53 -15.18
N GLN A 403 -17.76 -0.43 -16.33
CA GLN A 403 -18.63 -1.49 -16.82
C GLN A 403 -18.59 -1.59 -18.33
N TYR A 404 -18.40 -2.81 -18.83
CA TYR A 404 -18.16 -3.07 -20.24
C TYR A 404 -19.36 -3.78 -20.86
N VAL A 405 -19.89 -3.22 -21.94
CA VAL A 405 -20.98 -3.82 -22.73
C VAL A 405 -20.48 -3.96 -24.17
N ARG A 406 -20.59 -5.16 -24.71
CA ARG A 406 -20.17 -5.44 -26.09
C ARG A 406 -21.39 -5.35 -27.01
N ILE A 407 -21.33 -4.51 -28.04
CA ILE A 407 -22.38 -4.41 -29.05
C ILE A 407 -21.84 -4.94 -30.37
N VAL A 408 -22.40 -6.06 -30.82
CA VAL A 408 -22.12 -6.65 -32.13
C VAL A 408 -23.16 -6.11 -33.10
N SER A 409 -22.73 -5.40 -34.14
CA SER A 409 -23.61 -4.82 -35.16
C SER A 409 -22.93 -4.78 -36.52
N GLN A 410 -23.71 -4.93 -37.60
CA GLN A 410 -23.23 -4.77 -38.98
C GLN A 410 -23.17 -3.31 -39.43
N LYS A 411 -23.77 -2.39 -38.66
CA LYS A 411 -23.83 -0.95 -38.95
C LYS A 411 -23.54 -0.13 -37.69
N PRO A 412 -23.15 1.14 -37.82
CA PRO A 412 -23.03 2.03 -36.68
C PRO A 412 -24.31 2.03 -35.83
N VAL A 413 -24.14 2.01 -34.51
CA VAL A 413 -25.23 2.01 -33.53
C VAL A 413 -25.27 3.35 -32.81
N SER A 414 -26.46 3.84 -32.50
CA SER A 414 -26.63 4.96 -31.59
C SER A 414 -26.79 4.43 -30.17
N VAL A 415 -25.92 4.87 -29.27
CA VAL A 415 -25.94 4.47 -27.86
C VAL A 415 -26.33 5.68 -27.02
N ASN A 416 -27.41 5.54 -26.26
CA ASN A 416 -27.82 6.53 -25.27
C ASN A 416 -27.58 5.99 -23.86
N LEU A 417 -26.80 6.71 -23.07
CA LEU A 417 -26.54 6.37 -21.66
C LEU A 417 -27.45 7.22 -20.77
N TYR A 418 -28.19 6.56 -19.88
CA TYR A 418 -29.07 7.21 -18.91
C TYR A 418 -28.58 6.88 -17.49
N ASN A 419 -27.98 7.86 -16.81
CA ASN A 419 -27.68 7.74 -15.38
C ASN A 419 -28.96 8.05 -14.58
N LYS A 420 -29.51 7.03 -13.91
CA LYS A 420 -30.72 7.16 -13.07
C LYS A 420 -30.40 7.28 -11.58
N SER A 421 -29.15 7.11 -11.17
CA SER A 421 -28.71 7.02 -9.78
C SER A 421 -27.99 8.27 -9.26
N GLY A 422 -27.73 9.26 -10.12
CA GLY A 422 -27.00 10.49 -9.75
C GLY A 422 -25.53 10.33 -10.02
#